data_AF-A0A367LUL6-F1
#
_entry.id   AF-A0A367LUL6-F1
#
_cell.length_a   1.000
_cell.length_b   1.000
_cell.length_c   1.000
_cell.angle_alpha   90.00
_cell.angle_beta   90.00
_cell.angle_gamma   90.00
#
_symmetry.space_group_name_H-M   'P 1'
#
loop_
_entity.id
_entity.type
_entity.pdbx_description
1 polymer ?
#
loop_
_entity_poly.entity_id
_entity_poly.type
_entity_poly.pdbx_seq_one_letter_code
_entity_poly.pdbx_strand_id
1 'polypeptide(L)'
;MTQPSCPCGSGDPLDDCCGRYHQGHPAPTAEALMRSRYSAYALGLVDYLRDTTLPAQQAGLDLDGIRAWSHGSTWLGLEVENHEVLGG
;
A
#
# COMPACT_ATOMS: atom_id res chain seq x y z
N MET A 1 -0.55 13.65 -20.13
CA MET A 1 -1.30 12.60 -19.42
C MET A 1 -1.17 12.93 -17.95
N THR A 2 -2.25 13.34 -17.28
CA THR A 2 -2.21 13.65 -15.84
C THR A 2 -2.17 12.31 -15.12
N GLN A 3 -1.04 12.01 -14.47
CA GLN A 3 -0.95 10.84 -13.60
C GLN A 3 -1.92 11.04 -12.43
N PRO A 4 -2.71 10.03 -12.05
CA PRO A 4 -3.58 10.14 -10.89
C PRO A 4 -2.73 10.37 -9.64
N SER A 5 -3.19 11.25 -8.76
CA SER A 5 -2.57 11.45 -7.45
C SER A 5 -2.61 10.15 -6.65
N CYS A 6 -1.58 9.93 -5.86
CA CYS A 6 -1.44 8.73 -5.05
C CYS A 6 -2.56 8.66 -3.99
N PRO A 7 -3.25 7.52 -3.82
CA PRO A 7 -4.30 7.38 -2.81
C PRO A 7 -3.82 7.58 -1.36
N CYS A 8 -2.51 7.45 -1.10
CA CYS A 8 -1.96 7.49 0.26
C CYS A 8 -1.99 8.87 0.94
N GLY A 9 -2.57 9.89 0.28
CA GLY A 9 -2.72 11.23 0.82
C GLY A 9 -1.49 12.14 0.68
N SER A 10 -0.42 11.72 -0.02
CA SER A 10 0.77 12.57 -0.18
C SER A 10 0.58 13.73 -1.17
N GLY A 11 -0.37 13.62 -2.10
CA GLY A 11 -0.59 14.59 -3.18
C GLY A 11 0.30 14.38 -4.41
N ASP A 12 1.35 13.56 -4.30
CA ASP A 12 2.25 13.23 -5.39
C ASP A 12 1.58 12.34 -6.46
N PRO A 13 2.09 12.33 -7.71
CA PRO A 13 1.74 11.32 -8.70
C PRO A 13 1.98 9.90 -8.19
N LEU A 14 1.12 8.95 -8.57
CA LEU A 14 1.24 7.55 -8.15
C LEU A 14 2.63 6.98 -8.44
N ASP A 15 3.17 7.15 -9.65
CA ASP A 15 4.44 6.52 -10.06
C ASP A 15 5.63 7.07 -9.26
N ASP A 16 5.60 8.37 -8.94
CA ASP A 16 6.63 9.04 -8.14
C ASP A 16 6.50 8.78 -6.63
N CYS A 17 5.36 8.22 -6.19
CA CYS A 17 5.03 7.95 -4.79
C CYS A 17 5.00 6.44 -4.46
N CYS A 18 3.81 5.83 -4.45
CA CYS A 18 3.65 4.43 -4.04
C CYS A 18 3.87 3.44 -5.20
N GLY A 19 3.70 3.90 -6.45
CA GLY A 19 3.85 3.10 -7.66
C GLY A 19 5.25 2.51 -7.79
N ARG A 20 6.31 3.25 -7.42
CA ARG A 20 7.69 2.72 -7.39
C ARG A 20 7.82 1.47 -6.50
N TYR A 21 7.13 1.42 -5.37
CA TYR A 21 7.18 0.27 -4.47
C TYR A 21 6.34 -0.90 -5.02
N HIS A 22 5.20 -0.62 -5.64
CA HIS A 22 4.41 -1.63 -6.36
C HIS A 22 5.19 -2.26 -7.52
N GLN A 23 6.15 -1.53 -8.09
CA GLN A 23 7.09 -2.02 -9.12
C GLN A 23 8.30 -2.77 -8.55
N GLY A 24 8.34 -3.02 -7.23
CA GLY A 24 9.36 -3.85 -6.58
C GLY A 24 10.49 -3.08 -5.89
N HIS A 25 10.45 -1.75 -5.83
CA HIS A 25 11.39 -1.01 -5.00
C HIS A 25 11.08 -1.25 -3.51
N PRO A 26 12.08 -1.50 -2.66
CA PRO A 26 11.85 -1.69 -1.23
C PRO A 26 11.40 -0.37 -0.60
N ALA A 27 10.38 -0.44 0.26
CA ALA A 27 9.97 0.68 1.08
C ALA A 27 11.04 0.92 2.18
N PRO A 28 11.58 2.15 2.33
CA PRO A 28 12.69 2.40 3.25
C PRO A 28 12.27 2.46 4.72
N THR A 29 10.98 2.64 5.00
CA THR A 29 10.43 2.76 6.36
C THR A 29 9.10 2.03 6.48
N ALA A 30 8.70 1.73 7.73
CA ALA A 30 7.39 1.16 8.02
C ALA A 30 6.24 2.06 7.53
N GLU A 31 6.38 3.39 7.66
CA GLU A 31 5.39 4.34 7.12
C GLU A 31 5.29 4.24 5.60
N ALA A 32 6.42 4.21 4.88
CA ALA A 32 6.42 4.07 3.42
C ALA A 32 5.75 2.75 2.98
N LEU A 33 6.00 1.66 3.71
CA LEU A 33 5.34 0.38 3.46
C LEU A 33 3.83 0.46 3.74
N MET A 34 3.42 1.10 4.84
CA MET A 34 2.01 1.26 5.20
C MET A 34 1.26 2.09 4.15
N ARG A 35 1.81 3.25 3.73
CA ARG A 35 1.23 4.10 2.69
C ARG A 35 1.10 3.37 1.35
N SER A 36 2.13 2.63 0.94
CA SER A 36 2.10 1.85 -0.30
C SER A 36 1.09 0.71 -0.25
N ARG A 37 0.95 0.04 0.91
CA ARG A 37 -0.09 -0.97 1.12
C ARG A 37 -1.49 -0.37 1.09
N TYR A 38 -1.72 0.80 1.68
CA TYR A 38 -2.99 1.52 1.56
C TYR A 38 -3.35 1.77 0.08
N SER A 39 -2.40 2.32 -0.69
CA SER A 39 -2.61 2.52 -2.13
C SER A 39 -2.85 1.22 -2.88
N ALA A 40 -2.20 0.11 -2.49
CA ALA A 40 -2.44 -1.19 -3.09
C ALA A 40 -3.86 -1.71 -2.82
N TYR A 41 -4.41 -1.51 -1.61
CA TYR A 41 -5.83 -1.80 -1.37
C TYR A 41 -6.74 -0.93 -2.25
N ALA A 42 -6.49 0.38 -2.32
CA ALA A 42 -7.28 1.30 -3.15
C ALA A 42 -7.24 0.98 -4.66
N LEU A 43 -6.14 0.39 -5.13
CA LEU A 43 -5.92 0.01 -6.52
C LEU A 43 -6.22 -1.47 -6.82
N GLY A 44 -6.56 -2.28 -5.80
CA GLY A 44 -6.81 -3.72 -5.97
C GLY A 44 -5.56 -4.57 -6.25
N LEU A 45 -4.36 -4.09 -5.87
CA LEU A 45 -3.08 -4.78 -6.09
C LEU A 45 -2.82 -5.85 -5.00
N VAL A 46 -3.61 -6.91 -5.02
CA VAL A 46 -3.63 -7.93 -3.96
C VAL A 46 -2.31 -8.72 -3.86
N ASP A 47 -1.64 -8.97 -4.98
CA ASP A 47 -0.34 -9.66 -4.96
C ASP A 47 0.71 -8.87 -4.16
N TYR A 48 0.75 -7.55 -4.31
CA TYR A 48 1.62 -6.69 -3.51
C TYR A 48 1.32 -6.78 -2.01
N LEU A 49 0.04 -6.85 -1.64
CA LEU A 49 -0.38 -7.01 -0.25
C LEU A 49 0.06 -8.36 0.33
N ARG A 50 0.02 -9.45 -0.46
CA ARG A 50 0.57 -10.74 -0.06
C ARG A 50 2.08 -10.64 0.12
N ASP A 51 2.79 -10.15 -0.89
CA ASP A 51 4.26 -10.20 -0.95
C ASP A 51 4.91 -9.31 0.13
N THR A 52 4.21 -8.26 0.57
CA THR A 52 4.64 -7.38 1.67
C THR A 52 4.08 -7.77 3.05
N THR A 53 3.32 -8.86 3.15
CA THR A 53 2.95 -9.47 4.42
C THR A 53 4.07 -10.39 4.89
N LEU A 54 4.27 -10.50 6.21
CA LEU A 54 5.28 -11.40 6.80
C LEU A 54 5.19 -12.81 6.18
N PRO A 55 6.29 -13.41 5.68
CA PRO A 55 6.25 -14.67 4.93
C PRO A 55 5.50 -15.81 5.64
N ALA A 56 5.66 -15.91 6.97
CA ALA A 56 4.99 -16.92 7.79
C ALA A 56 3.46 -16.80 7.81
N GLN A 57 2.89 -15.65 7.44
CA GLN A 57 1.46 -15.38 7.44
C GLN A 57 0.83 -15.43 6.04
N GLN A 58 1.64 -15.38 4.97
CA GLN A 58 1.13 -15.25 3.59
C GLN A 58 0.20 -16.40 3.18
N ALA A 59 0.53 -17.64 3.57
CA ALA A 59 -0.26 -18.82 3.25
C ALA A 59 -1.65 -18.83 3.92
N GLY A 60 -1.85 -18.04 4.98
CA GLY A 60 -3.12 -17.92 5.69
C GLY A 60 -4.00 -16.77 5.20
N LEU A 61 -3.56 -16.00 4.20
CA LEU A 61 -4.33 -14.87 3.68
C LEU A 61 -5.46 -15.35 2.77
N ASP A 62 -6.69 -14.88 3.05
CA ASP A 62 -7.81 -14.97 2.12
C ASP A 62 -7.68 -13.88 1.05
N LEU A 63 -6.98 -14.19 -0.04
CA LEU A 63 -6.74 -13.23 -1.12
C LEU A 63 -8.01 -12.82 -1.86
N ASP A 64 -9.00 -13.72 -1.95
CA ASP A 64 -10.28 -13.41 -2.61
C ASP A 64 -11.13 -12.49 -1.72
N GLY A 65 -11.16 -12.73 -0.41
CA GLY A 65 -11.76 -11.82 0.56
C GLY A 65 -11.10 -10.44 0.56
N ILE A 66 -9.76 -10.39 0.54
CA ILE A 66 -9.00 -9.13 0.42
C ILE A 66 -9.37 -8.40 -0.88
N ARG A 67 -9.45 -9.11 -2.02
CA ARG A 67 -9.84 -8.55 -3.32
C ARG A 67 -11.24 -7.97 -3.27
N ALA A 68 -12.21 -8.74 -2.78
CA ALA A 68 -13.60 -8.32 -2.68
C ALA A 68 -13.77 -7.06 -1.81
N TRP A 69 -13.11 -7.05 -0.64
CA TRP A 69 -13.14 -5.88 0.26
C TRP A 69 -12.48 -4.65 -0.37
N SER A 70 -11.34 -4.83 -1.06
CA SER A 70 -10.62 -3.75 -1.75
C SER A 70 -11.49 -3.05 -2.80
N HIS A 71 -12.15 -3.83 -3.67
CA HIS A 71 -13.00 -3.31 -4.74
C HIS A 71 -14.35 -2.79 -4.23
N GLY A 72 -14.88 -3.35 -3.15
CA GLY A 72 -16.15 -2.93 -2.55
C GLY A 72 -16.07 -1.67 -1.69
N SER A 73 -14.85 -1.20 -1.39
CA SER A 73 -14.61 -0.07 -0.49
C SER A 73 -14.47 1.26 -1.24
N THR A 74 -15.05 2.32 -0.68
CA THR A 74 -14.77 3.70 -1.10
C THR A 74 -13.57 4.24 -0.31
N TRP A 75 -12.46 4.46 -1.00
CA TRP A 75 -11.21 4.94 -0.42
C TRP A 75 -11.15 6.47 -0.42
N LEU A 76 -11.20 7.09 0.77
CA LEU A 76 -11.31 8.55 0.92
C LEU A 76 -9.95 9.27 1.07
N GLY A 77 -8.91 8.53 1.43
CA GLY A 77 -7.59 9.07 1.79
C GLY A 77 -7.01 8.42 3.04
N LEU A 78 -5.74 8.71 3.30
CA LEU A 78 -4.99 8.21 4.45
C LEU A 78 -4.27 9.38 5.14
N GLU A 79 -4.41 9.46 6.44
CA GLU A 79 -3.63 10.32 7.33
C GLU A 79 -2.81 9.44 8.27
N VAL A 80 -1.51 9.74 8.41
CA VAL A 80 -0.61 9.02 9.32
C VAL A 80 -0.30 9.95 10.48
N GLU A 81 -0.80 9.62 11.66
CA GLU A 81 -0.64 10.43 12.86
C GLU A 81 0.80 10.41 13.41
N ASN A 82 1.46 9.24 13.37
CA ASN A 82 2.81 9.07 13.89
C ASN A 82 3.53 7.88 13.23
N HIS A 83 4.86 7.95 13.15
CA HIS A 83 5.72 6.80 12.92
C HIS A 83 6.99 6.92 13.78
N GLU A 84 7.52 5.77 14.21
CA GLU A 84 8.76 5.72 14.96
C GLU A 84 9.68 4.64 14.38
N VAL A 85 10.94 4.98 14.20
CA VAL A 85 11.98 4.02 13.83
C VAL A 85 12.60 3.52 15.13
N LEU A 86 12.35 2.25 15.45
CA LEU A 86 12.92 1.62 16.63
C LEU A 86 14.39 1.24 16.37
N GLY A 87 15.31 1.74 17.21
CA GLY A 87 16.72 1.34 17.20
C GLY A 87 17.64 2.12 16.26
N GLY A 88 17.42 3.43 16.12
CA GLY A 88 18.38 4.36 15.50
C GLY A 88 19.63 4.61 16.34
#